data_AF-A0A7W6M8C1-F1
#
_entry.id   AF-A0A7W6M8C1-F1
#
_cell.length_a   1.000
_cell.length_b   1.000
_cell.length_c   1.000
_cell.angle_alpha   90.00
_cell.angle_beta   90.00
_cell.angle_gamma   90.00
#
_symmetry.space_group_name_H-M   'P 1'
#
loop_
_entity.id
_entity.type
_entity.pdbx_description
1 polymer ?
#
loop_
_entity_poly.entity_id
_entity_poly.type
_entity_poly.pdbx_seq_one_letter_code
_entity_poly.pdbx_strand_id
1 'polypeptide(L)' 'MSLLLLAIGLVMIFEGLVYALAPSLLERMLEALRAMPEGAVRQIGALVIVAGLVFVWIAFQIGV' A
#
# COMPACT_ATOMS: atom_id res chain seq x y z
N MET A 1 -20.46 -8.35 -3.04
CA MET A 1 -20.69 -6.96 -2.58
C MET A 1 -20.12 -6.70 -1.19
N SER A 2 -20.31 -7.59 -0.21
CA SER A 2 -19.71 -7.49 1.14
C SER A 2 -18.18 -7.49 1.16
N LEU A 3 -17.53 -8.34 0.35
CA LEU A 3 -16.05 -8.41 0.26
C LEU A 3 -15.40 -7.09 -0.19
N LEU A 4 -16.05 -6.36 -1.09
CA LEU A 4 -15.55 -5.07 -1.56
C LEU A 4 -15.57 -4.03 -0.41
N LEU A 5 -16.67 -3.99 0.35
CA LEU A 5 -16.79 -3.12 1.52
C LEU A 5 -15.76 -3.47 2.59
N LEU A 6 -15.49 -4.77 2.81
CA LEU A 6 -14.46 -5.23 3.74
C LEU A 6 -13.06 -4.81 3.27
N ALA A 7 -12.72 -5.03 2.00
CA ALA A 7 -11.43 -4.64 1.46
C ALA A 7 -11.19 -3.12 1.57
N ILE A 8 -12.19 -2.31 1.21
CA ILE A 8 -12.13 -0.86 1.36
C ILE A 8 -11.99 -0.47 2.83
N GLY A 9 -12.79 -1.06 3.73
CA GLY A 9 -12.73 -0.77 5.16
C GLY A 9 -11.36 -1.10 5.77
N LEU A 10 -10.74 -2.21 5.37
CA LEU A 10 -9.40 -2.57 5.81
C LEU A 10 -8.36 -1.56 5.31
N VAL A 11 -8.41 -1.15 4.04
CA VAL A 11 -7.51 -0.12 3.50
C VAL A 11 -7.65 1.19 4.28
N MET A 12 -8.87 1.62 4.58
CA MET A 12 -9.12 2.83 5.39
C MET A 12 -8.55 2.72 6.81
N ILE A 13 -8.70 1.56 7.46
CA ILE A 13 -8.12 1.32 8.79
C ILE A 13 -6.59 1.38 8.70
N PHE A 14 -5.98 0.65 7.77
CA PHE A 14 -4.52 0.62 7.64
C PHE A 14 -3.93 2.00 7.32
N GLU A 15 -4.49 2.73 6.36
CA GLU A 15 -4.05 4.10 6.07
C GLU A 15 -4.26 5.02 7.29
N GLY A 16 -5.45 4.97 7.91
CA GLY A 16 -5.78 5.75 9.10
C GLY A 16 -4.82 5.48 10.27
N LEU A 17 -4.39 4.24 10.47
CA LEU A 17 -3.43 3.87 11.50
C LEU A 17 -2.07 4.53 11.28
N VAL A 18 -1.57 4.57 10.04
CA VAL A 18 -0.30 5.25 9.74
C VAL A 18 -0.39 6.74 10.10
N TYR A 19 -1.50 7.39 9.73
CA TYR A 19 -1.74 8.79 10.07
C TYR A 19 -1.90 9.03 11.58
N ALA A 20 -2.57 8.13 12.30
CA ALA A 20 -2.89 8.30 13.72
C ALA A 20 -1.72 7.95 14.67
N LEU A 21 -0.99 6.86 14.38
CA LEU A 21 0.06 6.35 15.26
C LEU A 21 1.46 6.86 14.91
N ALA A 22 1.73 7.09 13.62
CA ALA A 22 3.08 7.40 13.16
C ALA A 22 3.13 8.54 12.11
N PRO A 23 2.57 9.72 12.41
CA PRO A 23 2.58 10.85 11.46
C PRO A 23 3.99 11.27 11.06
N SER A 24 4.96 11.21 11.98
CA SER A 24 6.37 11.55 11.72
C SER A 24 7.08 10.55 10.80
N LEU A 25 6.63 9.29 10.75
CA LEU A 25 7.16 8.31 9.80
C LEU A 25 6.67 8.64 8.39
N LEU A 26 5.39 9.02 8.26
CA LEU A 26 4.80 9.41 6.98
C LEU A 26 5.54 10.62 6.38
N GLU A 27 5.79 11.67 7.18
CA GLU A 27 6.55 12.85 6.74
C GLU A 27 7.94 12.48 6.23
N ARG A 28 8.69 11.66 6.99
CA ARG A 28 10.03 11.20 6.59
C ARG A 28 10.01 10.36 5.30
N MET A 29 8.99 9.51 5.13
CA MET A 29 8.82 8.74 3.90
C MET A 29 8.53 9.65 2.72
N LEU A 30 7.69 10.67 2.89
CA LEU A 30 7.36 11.63 1.83
C LEU A 30 8.57 12.49 1.46
N GLU A 31 9.39 12.91 2.42
CA GLU A 31 10.66 13.60 2.17
C GLU A 31 11.63 12.72 1.37
N ALA A 32 11.79 11.45 1.77
CA ALA A 32 12.63 10.51 1.05
C ALA A 32 12.13 10.27 -0.39
N LEU A 33 10.82 10.14 -0.59
CA LEU A 33 10.23 9.99 -1.92
C LEU A 33 10.40 11.25 -2.77
N ARG A 34 10.29 12.45 -2.18
CA ARG A 34 10.52 13.73 -2.89
C ARG A 34 11.98 13.95 -3.30
N ALA A 35 12.92 13.37 -2.56
CA ALA A 35 14.34 13.43 -2.90
C ALA A 35 14.72 12.47 -4.06
N MET A 36 13.85 11.54 -4.44
CA MET A 36 14.07 10.60 -5.53
C MET A 36 13.63 11.19 -6.88
N PRO A 37 14.27 10.78 -8.00
CA PRO A 37 13.79 11.13 -9.33
C PRO A 37 12.43 10.46 -9.62
N GLU A 38 11.55 11.14 -10.34
CA GLU A 38 10.17 10.67 -10.61
C GLU A 38 10.11 9.26 -11.22
N GLY A 39 11.10 8.90 -12.06
CA GLY A 39 11.21 7.57 -12.64
C GLY A 39 11.39 6.46 -11.61
N ALA A 40 12.17 6.71 -10.55
CA ALA A 40 12.38 5.75 -9.47
C ALA A 40 11.13 5.60 -8.61
N VAL A 41 10.44 6.69 -8.29
CA VAL A 41 9.15 6.66 -7.55
C VAL A 41 8.10 5.86 -8.32
N ARG A 42 8.00 6.06 -9.64
CA ARG A 42 7.11 5.26 -10.50
C ARG A 42 7.48 3.78 -10.52
N GLN A 43 8.77 3.44 -10.57
CA GLN A 43 9.22 2.05 -10.53
C GLN A 43 8.89 1.38 -9.20
N ILE A 44 9.10 2.07 -8.07
CA ILE A 44 8.72 1.58 -6.74
C ILE A 44 7.21 1.32 -6.69
N GLY A 45 6.40 2.29 -7.15
CA GLY A 45 4.95 2.11 -7.23
C GLY A 45 4.53 0.90 -8.08
N ALA A 46 5.16 0.72 -9.25
CA ALA A 46 4.90 -0.44 -10.10
C ALA A 46 5.28 -1.76 -9.43
N LEU A 47 6.43 -1.81 -8.75
CA LEU A 47 6.87 -2.98 -7.97
C LEU A 47 5.88 -3.31 -6.85
N VAL A 48 5.38 -2.31 -6.13
CA VAL A 48 4.38 -2.51 -5.06
C VAL A 48 3.07 -3.05 -5.64
N ILE A 49 2.61 -2.53 -6.78
CA ILE A 49 1.40 -3.03 -7.47
C ILE A 49 1.58 -4.50 -7.89
N VAL A 50 2.70 -4.83 -8.53
CA VAL A 50 2.99 -6.20 -8.98
C VAL A 50 3.10 -7.15 -7.78
N ALA A 51 3.78 -6.75 -6.71
CA ALA A 51 3.87 -7.55 -5.49
C ALA A 51 2.50 -7.79 -4.85
N GLY A 52 1.66 -6.74 -4.77
CA GLY A 52 0.29 -6.86 -4.29
C GLY A 52 -0.55 -7.83 -5.12
N LEU A 53 -0.44 -7.76 -6.45
CA LEU A 53 -1.10 -8.70 -7.35
C LEU A 53 -0.63 -10.14 -7.13
N VAL A 54 0.67 -10.36 -6.96
CA VAL A 54 1.24 -11.69 -6.66
C VAL A 54 0.71 -12.22 -5.33
N PHE A 55 0.62 -11.39 -4.29
CA PHE A 55 0.06 -11.81 -3.00
C PHE A 55 -1.42 -12.18 -3.11
N VAL A 56 -2.23 -11.37 -3.79
CA VAL A 56 -3.66 -11.69 -4.02
C VAL A 56 -3.79 -12.98 -4.82
N TRP A 57 -2.96 -13.16 -5.84
CA TRP A 57 -2.96 -14.38 -6.65
C TRP A 57 -2.61 -15.62 -5.81
N ILE A 58 -1.56 -15.56 -5.00
CA ILE A 58 -1.18 -16.65 -4.09
C ILE A 58 -2.30 -16.93 -3.08
N ALA A 59 -2.89 -15.89 -2.49
CA ALA A 59 -4.01 -16.03 -1.55
C ALA A 59 -5.18 -16.80 -2.19
N PHE A 60 -5.48 -16.50 -3.45
CA PHE A 60 -6.51 -17.22 -4.21
C PHE A 60 -6.10 -18.68 -4.52
N GLN A 61 -4.82 -18.95 -4.80
CA GLN A 61 -4.33 -20.32 -5.03
C GLN A 61 -4.43 -21.21 -3.78
N ILE A 62 -4.27 -20.63 -2.59
CA ILE A 62 -4.38 -21.37 -1.31
C ILE A 62 -5.83 -21.51 -0.80
N GLY A 63 -6.83 -21.06 -1.59
CA GLY A 63 -8.24 -21.29 -1.33
C GLY A 63 -8.97 -20.21 -0.53
N VAL A 64 -8.44 -18.98 -0.50
CA VAL A 64 -9.20 -17.78 -0.08
C VAL A 64 -10.19 -17.38 -1.18
#